data_AF-L0WAM3-F1
#
_entry.id   AF-L0WAM3-F1
#
_cell.length_a   1.000
_cell.length_b   1.000
_cell.length_c   1.000
_cell.angle_alpha   90.00
_cell.angle_beta   90.00
_cell.angle_gamma   90.00
#
_symmetry.space_group_name_H-M   'P 1'
#
loop_
_entity.id
_entity.type
_entity.pdbx_description
1 polymer ?
#
loop_
_entity_poly.entity_id
_entity_poly.type
_entity_poly.pdbx_seq_one_letter_code
_entity_poly.pdbx_strand_id
1 'polypeptide(L)'
;MTDFDNPLYQLRRIQCRMTIAQAADFLAVHPSTIRRQESGKVPINPLFLRLLAIRAGHLGEIHPRWHGWQIDRDGEMFNPLGYKRGFVPGDLNALLFRAAQVRAMELKIKRLERRIFLLAPANDGFYLAKHEPPGRSDDL
;
A
#
# COMPACT_ATOMS: atom_id res chain seq x y z
N MET A 1 29.76 4.27 15.76
CA MET A 1 28.38 3.79 15.80
C MET A 1 28.25 2.95 17.04
N THR A 2 27.27 3.21 17.90
CA THR A 2 26.89 2.20 18.89
C THR A 2 26.39 0.97 18.11
N ASP A 3 26.60 -0.25 18.61
CA ASP A 3 26.19 -1.47 17.88
C ASP A 3 24.69 -1.45 17.50
N PHE A 4 23.88 -0.67 18.24
CA PHE A 4 22.47 -0.47 18.01
C PHE A 4 22.15 0.35 16.76
N ASP A 5 23.02 1.26 16.31
CA ASP A 5 22.78 2.08 15.11
C ASP A 5 23.11 1.34 13.81
N ASN A 6 23.60 0.10 13.90
CA ASN A 6 23.97 -0.68 12.74
C ASN A 6 22.73 -1.06 11.91
N PRO A 7 22.65 -0.69 10.61
CA PRO A 7 21.45 -0.94 9.80
C PRO A 7 21.19 -2.43 9.61
N LEU A 8 22.23 -3.26 9.56
CA LEU A 8 22.08 -4.73 9.50
C LEU A 8 21.47 -5.26 10.80
N TYR A 9 21.94 -4.76 11.95
CA TYR A 9 21.39 -5.14 13.25
C TYR A 9 19.92 -4.74 13.38
N GLN A 10 19.60 -3.48 13.06
CA GLN A 10 18.23 -2.94 13.12
C GLN A 10 17.29 -3.79 12.27
N LEU A 11 17.68 -4.04 11.02
CA LEU A 11 16.80 -4.71 10.08
C LEU A 11 16.65 -6.21 10.41
N ARG A 12 17.72 -6.91 10.80
CA ARG A 12 17.66 -8.30 11.28
C ARG A 12 16.84 -8.43 12.57
N ARG A 13 17.19 -7.66 13.60
CA ARG A 13 16.70 -7.87 14.98
C ARG A 13 15.33 -7.23 15.21
N ILE A 14 15.10 -6.03 14.69
CA ILE A 14 13.87 -5.29 14.96
C ILE A 14 12.80 -5.63 13.93
N GLN A 15 13.12 -5.53 12.63
CA GLN A 15 12.14 -5.74 11.57
C GLN A 15 11.89 -7.24 11.33
N CYS A 16 12.94 -8.01 11.04
CA CYS A 16 12.80 -9.44 10.77
C CYS A 16 12.64 -10.29 12.05
N ARG A 17 13.01 -9.77 13.23
CA ARG A 17 13.06 -10.52 14.52
C ARG A 17 13.84 -11.84 14.44
N MET A 18 14.90 -11.87 13.65
CA MET A 18 15.74 -13.06 13.47
C MET A 18 16.91 -13.08 14.47
N THR A 19 17.27 -14.27 14.92
CA THR A 19 18.57 -14.51 15.57
C THR A 19 19.71 -14.41 14.55
N ILE A 20 20.95 -14.34 15.03
CA ILE A 20 22.13 -14.35 14.14
C ILE A 20 22.18 -15.66 13.34
N ALA A 21 21.86 -16.80 13.96
CA ALA A 21 21.86 -18.10 13.29
C ALA A 21 20.83 -18.16 12.16
N GLN A 22 19.59 -17.72 12.43
CA GLN A 22 18.54 -17.67 11.41
C GLN A 22 18.89 -16.74 10.24
N ALA A 23 19.48 -15.58 10.54
CA ALA A 23 19.87 -14.64 9.50
C ALA A 23 21.03 -15.16 8.65
N ALA A 24 21.99 -15.82 9.29
CA ALA A 24 23.12 -16.47 8.63
C ALA A 24 22.65 -17.58 7.68
N ASP A 25 21.72 -18.41 8.13
CA ASP A 25 21.07 -19.45 7.32
C ASP A 25 20.33 -18.85 6.12
N PHE A 26 19.46 -17.85 6.35
CA PHE A 26 18.71 -17.17 5.27
C PHE A 26 19.62 -16.49 4.24
N LEU A 27 20.73 -15.90 4.68
CA LEU A 27 21.70 -15.23 3.80
C LEU A 27 22.76 -16.19 3.23
N ALA A 28 22.72 -17.48 3.58
CA ALA A 28 23.69 -18.49 3.19
C ALA A 28 25.15 -18.12 3.52
N VAL A 29 25.39 -17.61 4.74
CA VAL A 29 26.72 -17.23 5.21
C VAL A 29 27.02 -17.77 6.62
N HIS A 30 28.28 -17.75 7.01
CA HIS A 30 28.67 -18.15 8.36
C HIS A 30 28.20 -17.11 9.41
N PRO A 31 27.72 -17.51 10.60
CA PRO A 31 27.27 -16.59 11.66
C PRO A 31 28.31 -15.55 12.10
N SER A 32 29.60 -15.88 11.99
CA SER A 32 30.68 -14.93 12.31
C SER A 32 30.71 -13.72 11.35
N THR A 33 30.28 -13.89 10.09
CA THR A 33 30.19 -12.80 9.11
C THR A 33 29.18 -11.75 9.57
N ILE A 34 27.99 -12.20 10.01
CA ILE A 34 26.96 -11.31 10.55
C ILE A 34 27.48 -10.58 11.79
N ARG A 35 28.07 -11.30 12.75
CA ARG A 35 28.64 -10.70 13.97
C ARG A 35 29.68 -9.61 13.66
N ARG A 36 30.59 -9.87 12.72
CA ARG A 36 31.64 -8.92 12.32
C ARG A 36 31.09 -7.67 11.64
N GLN A 37 30.06 -7.82 10.82
CA GLN A 37 29.41 -6.69 10.15
C GLN A 37 28.56 -5.85 11.11
N GLU A 38 27.84 -6.50 12.04
CA GLU A 38 27.06 -5.80 13.07
C GLU A 38 27.95 -5.01 14.03
N SER A 39 29.09 -5.59 14.43
CA SER A 39 30.08 -4.91 15.29
C SER A 39 30.92 -3.86 14.55
N GLY A 40 30.65 -3.58 13.27
CA GLY A 40 31.40 -2.62 12.45
C GLY A 40 32.86 -2.99 12.14
N LYS A 41 33.29 -4.24 12.43
CA LYS A 41 34.66 -4.71 12.15
C LYS A 41 34.91 -4.90 10.65
N VAL A 42 33.85 -5.04 9.87
CA VAL A 42 33.87 -5.22 8.42
C VAL A 42 32.71 -4.41 7.84
N PRO A 43 32.86 -3.80 6.65
CA PRO A 43 31.76 -3.17 5.96
C PRO A 43 30.59 -4.14 5.74
N ILE A 44 29.37 -3.60 5.84
CA ILE A 44 28.13 -4.34 5.62
C ILE A 44 28.00 -4.63 4.12
N ASN A 45 27.66 -5.86 3.76
CA ASN A 45 27.33 -6.18 2.38
C ASN A 45 25.95 -5.58 2.03
N PRO A 46 25.85 -4.69 1.01
CA PRO A 46 24.58 -4.09 0.62
C PRO A 46 23.50 -5.12 0.23
N LEU A 47 23.90 -6.27 -0.30
CA LEU A 47 22.97 -7.34 -0.66
C LEU A 47 22.28 -7.95 0.56
N PHE A 48 22.95 -8.00 1.72
CA PHE A 48 22.32 -8.50 2.95
C PHE A 48 21.22 -7.57 3.41
N LEU A 49 21.44 -6.24 3.30
CA LEU A 49 20.44 -5.25 3.61
C LEU A 49 19.22 -5.41 2.70
N ARG A 50 19.42 -5.54 1.38
CA ARG A 50 18.34 -5.74 0.41
C ARG A 50 17.55 -7.02 0.66
N LEU A 51 18.24 -8.16 0.81
CA LEU A 51 17.59 -9.46 1.01
C LEU A 51 16.81 -9.51 2.32
N LEU A 52 17.39 -8.98 3.41
CA LEU A 52 16.67 -8.91 4.66
C LEU A 52 15.52 -7.89 4.58
N ALA A 53 15.65 -6.80 3.82
CA ALA A 53 14.57 -5.84 3.64
C ALA A 53 13.38 -6.46 2.87
N ILE A 54 13.65 -7.25 1.83
CA ILE A 54 12.65 -8.08 1.16
C ILE A 54 12.02 -9.05 2.17
N ARG A 55 12.83 -9.70 3.01
CA ARG A 55 12.34 -10.62 4.05
C ARG A 55 11.49 -9.92 5.12
N ALA A 56 11.75 -8.65 5.39
CA ALA A 56 10.96 -7.78 6.26
C ALA A 56 9.65 -7.31 5.62
N GLY A 57 9.44 -7.61 4.32
CA GLY A 57 8.22 -7.29 3.59
C GLY A 57 8.32 -6.03 2.73
N HIS A 58 9.48 -5.39 2.60
CA HIS A 58 9.63 -4.17 1.78
C HIS A 58 9.62 -4.50 0.29
N LEU A 59 8.49 -4.24 -0.37
CA LEU A 59 8.31 -4.57 -1.79
C LEU A 59 9.06 -3.65 -2.74
N GLY A 60 9.42 -2.44 -2.28
CA GLY A 60 10.22 -1.49 -3.07
C GLY A 60 11.60 -2.02 -3.44
N GLU A 61 12.15 -2.95 -2.66
CA GLU A 61 13.44 -3.61 -2.95
C GLU A 61 13.33 -4.62 -4.10
N ILE A 62 12.12 -5.12 -4.38
CA ILE A 62 11.86 -6.02 -5.51
C ILE A 62 11.65 -5.21 -6.78
N HIS A 63 10.85 -4.13 -6.72
CA HIS A 63 10.60 -3.30 -7.88
C HIS A 63 10.20 -1.86 -7.49
N PRO A 64 10.74 -0.80 -8.15
CA PRO A 64 10.52 0.60 -7.74
C PRO A 64 9.07 1.06 -7.69
N ARG A 65 8.19 0.51 -8.54
CA ARG A 65 6.74 0.82 -8.52
C ARG A 65 6.04 0.43 -7.21
N TRP A 66 6.66 -0.43 -6.40
CA TRP A 66 6.17 -0.84 -5.10
C TRP A 66 6.86 -0.10 -3.96
N HIS A 67 7.54 1.02 -4.23
CA HIS A 67 8.15 1.83 -3.18
C HIS A 67 7.09 2.27 -2.14
N GLY A 68 7.44 2.11 -0.86
CA GLY A 68 6.54 2.38 0.27
C GLY A 68 5.51 1.27 0.56
N TRP A 69 5.37 0.26 -0.31
CA TRP A 69 4.51 -0.89 -0.04
C TRP A 69 5.22 -1.93 0.82
N GLN A 70 4.47 -2.50 1.76
CA GLN A 70 4.95 -3.49 2.69
C GLN A 70 3.96 -4.66 2.79
N ILE A 71 4.49 -5.86 3.03
CA ILE A 71 3.70 -7.01 3.48
C ILE A 71 4.02 -7.22 4.96
N ASP A 72 3.01 -7.22 5.81
CA ASP A 72 3.19 -7.48 7.23
C ASP A 72 3.40 -8.99 7.53
N ARG A 73 3.35 -9.34 8.81
CA ARG A 73 3.52 -10.72 9.26
C ARG A 73 2.27 -11.57 9.07
N ASP A 74 1.12 -10.93 9.01
CA ASP A 74 -0.19 -11.57 8.84
C ASP A 74 -0.49 -11.80 7.35
N GLY A 75 0.38 -11.30 6.46
CA GLY A 75 0.32 -11.46 5.02
C GLY A 75 -0.51 -10.36 4.33
N GLU A 76 -0.84 -9.29 5.06
CA GLU A 76 -1.55 -8.14 4.52
C GLU A 76 -0.57 -7.20 3.81
N MET A 77 -0.91 -6.85 2.58
CA MET A 77 -0.17 -5.89 1.78
C MET A 77 -0.74 -4.48 2.01
N PHE A 78 0.06 -3.56 2.53
CA PHE A 78 -0.39 -2.22 2.86
C PHE A 78 0.59 -1.14 2.38
N ASN A 79 0.09 0.09 2.32
CA ASN A 79 0.91 1.28 2.07
C ASN A 79 0.58 2.32 3.15
N PRO A 80 1.54 2.65 4.05
CA PRO A 80 1.30 3.54 5.17
C PRO A 80 0.91 4.98 4.75
N LEU A 81 1.18 5.38 3.50
CA LEU A 81 0.84 6.71 2.99
C LEU A 81 -0.61 6.85 2.51
N GLY A 82 -1.31 5.75 2.21
CA GLY A 82 -2.65 5.84 1.60
C GLY A 82 -3.64 4.76 2.01
N TYR A 83 -3.19 3.53 2.25
CA TYR A 83 -4.06 2.39 2.53
C TYR A 83 -3.58 1.66 3.79
N LYS A 84 -4.06 2.14 4.94
CA LYS A 84 -3.68 1.62 6.27
C LYS A 84 -4.34 0.29 6.65
N ARG A 85 -5.45 -0.06 5.99
CA ARG A 85 -6.23 -1.28 6.31
C ARG A 85 -5.60 -2.56 5.74
N GLY A 86 -4.62 -2.44 4.84
CA GLY A 86 -4.03 -3.59 4.16
C GLY A 86 -4.99 -4.29 3.20
N PHE A 87 -4.43 -5.19 2.39
CA PHE A 87 -5.15 -6.08 1.50
C PHE A 87 -4.62 -7.49 1.67
N VAL A 88 -5.51 -8.46 1.85
CA VAL A 88 -5.15 -9.87 1.69
C VAL A 88 -5.23 -10.26 0.21
N PRO A 89 -4.56 -11.36 -0.22
CA PRO A 89 -4.64 -11.82 -1.60
C PRO A 89 -6.07 -11.99 -2.14
N GLY A 90 -7.01 -12.40 -1.27
CA GLY A 90 -8.43 -12.51 -1.61
C GLY A 90 -9.07 -11.16 -2.01
N ASP A 91 -8.71 -10.08 -1.34
CA ASP A 91 -9.21 -8.73 -1.67
C ASP A 91 -8.69 -8.27 -3.03
N LEU A 92 -7.42 -8.55 -3.33
CA LEU A 92 -6.83 -8.24 -4.64
C LEU A 92 -7.55 -8.97 -5.76
N ASN A 93 -7.87 -10.26 -5.57
CA ASN A 93 -8.65 -11.03 -6.55
C ASN A 93 -10.08 -10.48 -6.70
N ALA A 94 -10.68 -10.02 -5.60
CA ALA A 94 -12.03 -9.44 -5.61
C ALA A 94 -12.10 -8.08 -6.34
N LEU A 95 -10.99 -7.34 -6.48
CA LEU A 95 -10.97 -6.02 -7.13
C LEU A 95 -11.57 -6.03 -8.53
N LEU A 96 -11.26 -7.04 -9.34
CA LEU A 96 -11.78 -7.17 -10.70
C LEU A 96 -13.31 -7.30 -10.71
N PHE A 97 -13.85 -8.15 -9.82
CA PHE A 97 -15.29 -8.35 -9.69
C PHE A 97 -15.99 -7.10 -9.15
N ARG A 98 -15.39 -6.43 -8.16
CA ARG A 98 -15.92 -5.17 -7.62
C ARG A 98 -15.96 -4.08 -8.69
N ALA A 99 -14.91 -3.95 -9.50
CA ALA A 99 -14.88 -3.00 -10.61
C ALA A 99 -15.97 -3.29 -11.66
N ALA A 100 -16.17 -4.58 -12.00
CA ALA A 100 -17.25 -4.98 -12.90
C ALA A 100 -18.64 -4.68 -12.32
N GLN A 101 -18.86 -4.93 -11.03
CA GLN A 101 -20.11 -4.60 -10.34
C GLN A 101 -20.39 -3.10 -10.34
N VAL A 102 -19.39 -2.26 -10.01
CA VAL A 102 -19.52 -0.80 -10.05
C VAL A 102 -19.95 -0.34 -11.44
N ARG A 103 -19.28 -0.82 -12.49
CA ARG A 103 -19.63 -0.47 -13.88
C ARG A 103 -21.05 -0.91 -14.25
N ALA A 104 -21.47 -2.09 -13.81
CA ALA A 104 -22.83 -2.58 -14.05
C ALA A 104 -23.88 -1.71 -13.32
N MET A 105 -23.60 -1.30 -12.09
CA MET A 105 -24.46 -0.41 -11.31
C MET A 105 -24.54 0.98 -11.95
N GLU A 106 -23.44 1.56 -12.40
CA GLU A 106 -23.41 2.84 -13.13
C GLU A 106 -24.28 2.81 -14.40
N LEU A 107 -24.20 1.71 -15.18
CA LEU A 107 -25.04 1.54 -16.36
C LEU A 107 -26.53 1.41 -16.00
N LYS A 108 -26.84 0.73 -14.89
CA LYS A 108 -28.21 0.61 -14.39
C LYS A 108 -28.75 1.96 -13.95
N ILE A 109 -27.97 2.74 -13.22
CA ILE A 109 -28.31 4.11 -12.79
C ILE A 109 -28.64 4.97 -14.02
N LYS A 110 -27.75 5.01 -15.02
CA LYS A 110 -28.00 5.77 -16.26
C LYS A 110 -29.27 5.36 -17.00
N ARG A 111 -29.58 4.05 -17.02
CA ARG A 111 -30.83 3.55 -17.63
C ARG A 111 -32.06 3.98 -16.86
N LEU A 112 -32.01 3.92 -15.52
CA LEU A 112 -33.10 4.34 -14.66
C LEU A 112 -33.31 5.85 -14.75
N GLU A 113 -32.26 6.65 -14.74
CA GLU A 113 -32.34 8.11 -14.95
C GLU A 113 -33.00 8.46 -16.28
N ARG A 114 -32.59 7.80 -17.38
CA ARG A 114 -33.25 7.96 -18.68
C ARG A 114 -34.72 7.55 -18.66
N ARG A 115 -35.05 6.47 -17.95
CA ARG A 115 -36.43 5.99 -17.85
C ARG A 115 -37.29 6.92 -17.01
N ILE A 116 -36.75 7.48 -15.92
CA ILE A 116 -37.41 8.51 -15.12
C ILE A 116 -37.65 9.76 -15.98
N PHE A 117 -36.65 10.21 -16.73
CA PHE A 117 -36.79 11.33 -17.66
C PHE A 117 -37.91 11.11 -18.70
N LEU A 118 -38.03 9.88 -19.23
CA LEU A 118 -39.05 9.54 -20.24
C LEU A 118 -40.45 9.24 -19.66
N LEU A 119 -40.55 8.78 -18.41
CA LEU A 119 -41.81 8.39 -17.76
C LEU A 119 -42.35 9.42 -16.77
N ALA A 120 -41.60 10.49 -16.47
CA ALA A 120 -42.14 11.62 -15.73
C ALA A 120 -43.38 12.13 -16.49
N PRO A 121 -44.56 12.17 -15.85
CA PRO A 121 -45.78 12.62 -16.51
C PRO A 121 -45.63 14.11 -16.76
N ALA A 122 -45.39 14.49 -18.03
CA ALA A 122 -45.09 15.83 -18.51
C ALA A 122 -43.69 16.35 -18.05
N ASN A 123 -42.89 17.09 -18.81
CA ASN A 123 -43.20 18.28 -19.60
C ASN A 123 -44.15 19.29 -18.93
N ASP A 124 -44.40 19.16 -17.63
CA ASP A 124 -45.05 20.17 -16.80
C ASP A 124 -43.94 21.01 -16.15
N GLY A 125 -43.38 21.91 -16.96
CA GLY A 125 -43.01 23.28 -16.55
C GLY A 125 -41.99 23.53 -15.42
N PHE A 126 -41.47 22.54 -14.70
CA PHE A 126 -40.46 22.78 -13.67
C PHE A 126 -39.06 22.56 -14.22
N TYR A 127 -38.58 23.61 -14.91
CA TYR A 127 -37.17 23.93 -14.89
C TYR A 127 -36.70 23.80 -13.45
N LEU A 128 -35.80 22.86 -13.18
CA LEU A 128 -34.90 22.98 -12.05
C LEU A 128 -34.21 24.31 -12.25
N ALA A 129 -34.71 25.35 -11.58
CA ALA A 129 -34.02 26.61 -11.46
C ALA A 129 -32.61 26.23 -11.07
N LYS A 130 -31.65 26.50 -11.96
CA LYS A 130 -30.25 26.53 -11.57
C LYS A 130 -30.23 27.42 -10.34
N HIS A 131 -29.99 26.83 -9.18
CA HIS A 131 -29.60 27.61 -8.03
C HIS A 131 -28.28 28.25 -8.46
N GLU A 132 -28.35 29.47 -8.98
CA GLU A 132 -27.19 30.35 -9.00
C GLU A 132 -26.72 30.43 -7.56
N PRO A 133 -25.43 30.11 -7.29
CA PRO A 133 -24.90 30.33 -5.95
C PRO A 133 -25.12 31.81 -5.61
N PRO A 134 -25.57 32.13 -4.38
CA PRO A 134 -25.79 33.52 -4.00
C PRO A 134 -24.51 34.30 -4.28
N GLY A 135 -24.67 35.39 -5.04
CA GLY A 135 -23.60 36.28 -5.44
C GLY A 135 -22.70 36.56 -4.24
N ARG A 136 -21.41 36.30 -4.42
CA ARG A 136 -20.36 36.76 -3.51
C ARG A 136 -20.52 38.28 -3.44
N SER A 137 -21.05 38.77 -2.33
CA SER A 137 -20.99 40.18 -2.00
C SER A 137 -19.51 40.53 -1.87
N ASP A 138 -18.98 41.19 -2.90
CA ASP A 138 -17.75 41.96 -2.78
C ASP A 138 -18.07 43.13 -1.85
N ASP A 139 -17.86 42.90 -0.55
CA ASP A 139 -17.77 43.98 0.43
C ASP A 139 -16.29 44.28 0.68
N LEU A 140 -15.97 45.55 0.41
CA LEU A 140 -14.74 46.29 0.66
C LEU A 140 -14.37 46.33 2.15
#